data_AF-L7ULT2-F1
#
_entry.id   AF-L7ULT2-F1
#
_cell.length_a   1.000
_cell.length_b   1.000
_cell.length_c   1.000
_cell.angle_alpha   90.00
_cell.angle_beta   90.00
_cell.angle_gamma   90.00
#
_symmetry.space_group_name_H-M   'P 1'
#
loop_
_entity.id
_entity.type
_entity.pdbx_description
1 polymer ?
#
loop_
_entity_poly.entity_id
_entity_poly.type
_entity_poly.pdbx_seq_one_letter_code
_entity_poly.pdbx_strand_id
1 'polypeptide(L)'
;MRSGAWLLVLSVGCGPVLPEREPHERHDSLAEARQGQSSGARPTSPQAVPPSFSADEQVESVVSPEGRFRVHFSRGGPNAVPPGDADGNGVPDAVEVVGRTYDQVARFYEGLGFLTPGDDASVGADNGGDGLFDVYLVDFAGRADGAFRLDACVGEGQRCVGHMLQENDFAGYNYPSYEKAVRILASHEFFHAVQAAYRPGLGSVASEGSAVWASERFDASLDDLEHFSSAYLKWTDRSLVQDPPGPAASFSYGAGLYFQYLGERFGDAALLSLWRDSLTSPTASWPVLVDAFLRREGSLDFDTAFVEFSRWNLSTGARARPGDGYARGGGYDGLAPSPRTLPSQEADVRLTTASARYFQVPGGSAEVLAAYEPRAGEDASRLHLLVAAVTDTQVLRVSRADGPGALSAKVAAADATHVVVALVDGRHEGVGRYGALCLTAEASGAPCVGSTPEPETPPSDAGGCGAAPGGTGGAAWLFGLLLVARWASRTWVGGGVSSV
;
A
#
# COMPACT_ATOMS: atom_id res chain seq x y z
N MET A 1 40.69 -44.52 22.09
CA MET A 1 39.97 -44.21 20.83
C MET A 1 38.48 -44.13 21.12
N ARG A 2 37.93 -42.93 21.25
CA ARG A 2 36.49 -42.66 21.25
C ARG A 2 36.30 -41.30 20.58
N SER A 3 35.85 -41.32 19.33
CA SER A 3 35.56 -40.14 18.54
C SER A 3 34.09 -39.78 18.77
N GLY A 4 33.84 -38.65 19.45
CA GLY A 4 32.52 -38.06 19.56
C GLY A 4 32.24 -37.21 18.33
N ALA A 5 31.26 -37.62 17.53
CA ALA A 5 30.74 -36.82 16.43
C ALA A 5 29.87 -35.70 17.01
N TRP A 6 30.26 -34.45 16.75
CA TRP A 6 29.43 -33.29 16.99
C TRP A 6 28.44 -33.14 15.82
N LEU A 7 27.16 -33.37 16.09
CA LEU A 7 26.09 -32.97 15.18
C LEU A 7 26.00 -31.44 15.19
N LEU A 8 26.35 -30.83 14.07
CA LEU A 8 25.96 -29.46 13.73
C LEU A 8 24.45 -29.46 13.43
N VAL A 9 23.67 -28.93 14.36
CA VAL A 9 22.28 -28.57 14.12
C VAL A 9 22.31 -27.29 13.30
N LEU A 10 22.13 -27.41 11.98
CA LEU A 10 21.81 -26.29 11.11
C LEU A 10 20.36 -25.89 11.41
N SER A 11 20.20 -24.80 12.15
CA SER A 11 18.92 -24.09 12.23
C SER A 11 18.53 -23.62 10.83
N VAL A 12 17.50 -24.25 10.26
CA VAL A 12 16.79 -23.75 9.08
C VAL A 12 16.06 -22.48 9.53
N GLY A 13 16.76 -21.36 9.46
CA GLY A 13 16.19 -20.05 9.74
C GLY A 13 15.35 -19.61 8.55
N CYS A 14 14.10 -19.22 8.80
CA CYS A 14 13.42 -18.26 7.95
C CYS A 14 14.40 -17.10 7.70
N GLY A 15 14.50 -16.62 6.46
CA GLY A 15 15.25 -15.39 6.17
C GLY A 15 14.80 -14.26 7.11
N PRO A 16 15.67 -13.29 7.42
CA PRO A 16 15.31 -12.22 8.32
C PRO A 16 14.08 -11.50 7.74
N VAL A 17 12.96 -11.57 8.44
CA VAL A 17 11.83 -10.66 8.21
C VAL A 17 12.34 -9.28 8.59
N LEU A 18 12.49 -8.38 7.61
CA LEU A 18 12.83 -7.00 7.90
C LEU A 18 11.66 -6.41 8.70
N PRO A 19 11.90 -5.69 9.81
CA PRO A 19 10.82 -5.06 10.55
C PRO A 19 10.09 -4.10 9.61
N GLU A 20 8.76 -4.14 9.59
CA GLU A 20 7.95 -3.22 8.77
C GLU A 20 8.30 -1.76 9.13
N ARG A 21 8.52 -0.91 8.11
CA ARG A 21 8.64 0.54 8.31
C ARG A 21 7.25 1.15 8.39
N GLU A 22 7.13 2.25 9.13
CA GLU A 22 5.94 3.08 9.04
C GLU A 22 5.88 3.72 7.64
N PRO A 23 4.69 3.97 7.07
CA PRO A 23 4.56 4.71 5.81
C PRO A 23 5.30 6.05 5.85
N HIS A 24 5.92 6.44 4.73
CA HIS A 24 6.68 7.69 4.66
C HIS A 24 5.82 8.91 4.97
N GLU A 25 4.57 8.87 4.51
CA GLU A 25 3.53 9.80 4.89
C GLU A 25 2.39 9.10 5.65
N ARG A 26 1.93 9.70 6.77
CA ARG A 26 0.64 9.35 7.39
C ARG A 26 -0.45 10.26 6.88
N HIS A 27 -1.43 9.69 6.19
CA HIS A 27 -2.72 10.35 6.00
C HIS A 27 -3.51 10.24 7.31
N ASP A 28 -3.34 11.22 8.20
CA ASP A 28 -4.22 11.34 9.36
C ASP A 28 -5.69 11.45 8.92
N SER A 29 -6.61 11.09 9.83
CA SER A 29 -8.04 10.92 9.56
C SER A 29 -8.64 12.02 8.68
N LEU A 30 -9.64 11.69 7.85
CA LEU A 30 -10.34 12.54 6.86
C LEU A 30 -10.67 14.00 7.27
N ALA A 31 -10.62 14.35 8.55
CA ALA A 31 -10.75 15.71 9.06
C ALA A 31 -9.46 16.55 8.95
N GLU A 32 -8.28 15.95 9.13
CA GLU A 32 -6.96 16.61 9.06
C GLU A 32 -6.40 16.59 7.63
N ALA A 33 -6.67 15.54 6.84
CA ALA A 33 -6.36 15.50 5.41
C ALA A 33 -6.97 16.68 4.63
N ARG A 34 -8.16 17.18 5.05
CA ARG A 34 -8.79 18.37 4.45
C ARG A 34 -8.13 19.70 4.85
N GLN A 35 -7.34 19.74 5.92
CA GLN A 35 -6.57 20.92 6.33
C GLN A 35 -5.11 20.87 5.82
N GLY A 36 -4.48 19.70 5.78
CA GLY A 36 -3.12 19.51 5.25
C GLY A 36 -3.02 19.55 3.72
N GLN A 37 -4.05 19.09 3.00
CA GLN A 37 -4.11 19.25 1.54
C GLN A 37 -4.54 20.66 1.10
N SER A 38 -4.87 21.58 2.01
CA SER A 38 -5.51 22.85 1.67
C SER A 38 -4.78 24.13 2.09
N SER A 39 -3.54 24.09 2.59
CA SER A 39 -2.79 25.34 2.80
C SER A 39 -1.75 25.64 1.72
N GLY A 40 -1.07 24.64 1.14
CA GLY A 40 0.09 24.89 0.26
C GLY A 40 1.15 25.80 0.93
N ALA A 41 1.08 25.94 2.26
CA ALA A 41 1.91 26.85 3.02
C ALA A 41 3.21 26.12 3.27
N ARG A 42 4.30 26.71 2.79
CA ARG A 42 5.64 26.13 2.92
C ARG A 42 6.04 26.06 4.39
N PRO A 43 6.90 25.12 4.81
CA PRO A 43 7.37 24.99 6.20
C PRO A 43 7.96 26.26 6.83
N THR A 44 8.41 27.21 6.02
CA THR A 44 8.92 28.54 6.43
C THR A 44 7.81 29.59 6.64
N SER A 45 6.59 29.28 6.22
CA SER A 45 5.44 30.17 6.26
C SER A 45 4.87 30.26 7.68
N PRO A 46 4.47 31.45 8.16
CA PRO A 46 3.81 31.58 9.47
C PRO A 46 2.46 30.84 9.57
N GLN A 47 1.88 30.44 8.43
CA GLN A 47 0.64 29.67 8.34
C GLN A 47 0.89 28.16 8.17
N ALA A 48 2.16 27.72 8.15
CA ALA A 48 2.51 26.31 8.06
C ALA A 48 1.93 25.53 9.23
N VAL A 49 1.44 24.32 8.92
CA VAL A 49 1.10 23.33 9.93
C VAL A 49 2.29 22.38 10.07
N PRO A 50 2.58 21.86 11.29
CA PRO A 50 3.65 20.90 11.47
C PRO A 50 3.52 19.68 10.52
N PRO A 51 4.65 19.11 10.06
CA PRO A 51 6.03 19.52 10.39
C PRO A 51 6.43 20.83 9.68
N SER A 52 7.02 21.75 10.46
CA SER A 52 7.38 23.11 10.03
C SER A 52 8.48 23.70 10.90
N PHE A 53 9.15 24.76 10.43
CA PHE A 53 10.09 25.51 11.27
C PHE A 53 9.34 26.33 12.31
N SER A 54 9.90 26.50 13.51
CA SER A 54 9.31 27.41 14.50
C SER A 54 9.55 28.87 14.12
N ALA A 55 8.70 29.78 14.58
CA ALA A 55 8.79 31.20 14.22
C ALA A 55 10.10 31.88 14.69
N ASP A 56 10.76 31.31 15.69
CA ASP A 56 12.04 31.75 16.25
C ASP A 56 13.26 30.98 15.70
N GLU A 57 13.03 29.96 14.89
CA GLU A 57 14.07 29.15 14.28
C GLU A 57 14.72 29.88 13.11
N GLN A 58 16.05 29.92 13.09
CA GLN A 58 16.78 30.47 11.96
C GLN A 58 16.84 29.42 10.85
N VAL A 59 16.21 29.73 9.73
CA VAL A 59 16.22 28.88 8.53
C VAL A 59 17.29 29.39 7.57
N GLU A 60 18.20 28.50 7.22
CA GLU A 60 19.22 28.66 6.18
C GLU A 60 18.80 27.90 4.93
N SER A 61 19.38 28.23 3.78
CA SER A 61 19.21 27.42 2.58
C SER A 61 20.44 27.41 1.69
N VAL A 62 20.61 26.31 0.95
CA VAL A 62 21.66 26.13 -0.05
C VAL A 62 21.07 25.61 -1.35
N VAL A 63 21.65 26.02 -2.47
CA VAL A 63 21.28 25.52 -3.80
C VAL A 63 22.04 24.24 -4.08
N SER A 64 21.37 23.21 -4.62
CA SER A 64 21.98 21.94 -5.00
C SER A 64 23.08 22.16 -6.06
N PRO A 65 24.10 21.28 -6.15
CA PRO A 65 25.22 21.47 -7.07
C PRO A 65 24.85 21.64 -8.54
N GLU A 66 23.75 21.05 -9.01
CA GLU A 66 23.25 21.23 -10.39
C GLU A 66 22.18 22.32 -10.52
N GLY A 67 21.90 23.07 -9.45
CA GLY A 67 21.03 24.24 -9.48
C GLY A 67 19.57 23.91 -9.75
N ARG A 68 19.11 22.72 -9.35
CA ARG A 68 17.71 22.27 -9.53
C ARG A 68 16.88 22.43 -8.26
N PHE A 69 17.53 22.32 -7.10
CA PHE A 69 16.85 22.33 -5.82
C PHE A 69 17.42 23.41 -4.91
N ARG A 70 16.56 23.95 -4.05
CA ARG A 70 16.96 24.70 -2.87
C ARG A 70 16.61 23.88 -1.63
N VAL A 71 17.61 23.60 -0.80
CA VAL A 71 17.45 22.84 0.44
C VAL A 71 17.42 23.80 1.60
N HIS A 72 16.30 23.85 2.32
CA HIS A 72 16.08 24.66 3.52
C HIS A 72 16.30 23.81 4.77
N PHE A 73 17.03 24.35 5.74
CA PHE A 73 17.40 23.63 6.95
C PHE A 73 17.60 24.59 8.13
N SER A 74 17.63 24.05 9.35
CA SER A 74 18.09 24.79 10.53
C SER A 74 19.29 24.12 11.18
N ARG A 75 20.05 24.90 11.98
CA ARG A 75 21.16 24.42 12.81
C ARG A 75 20.82 24.30 14.30
N GLY A 76 19.63 24.72 14.70
CA GLY A 76 19.22 24.71 16.10
C GLY A 76 17.71 24.64 16.24
N GLY A 77 17.24 24.13 17.38
CA GLY A 77 15.82 23.80 17.55
C GLY A 77 15.52 22.35 17.14
N PRO A 78 14.24 21.98 17.05
CA PRO A 78 13.83 20.62 16.71
C PRO A 78 14.22 20.18 15.29
N ASN A 79 14.20 21.09 14.31
CA ASN A 79 14.52 20.78 12.91
C ASN A 79 16.02 20.87 12.60
N ALA A 80 16.88 20.82 13.63
CA ALA A 80 18.32 20.95 13.46
C ALA A 80 18.90 19.76 12.69
N VAL A 81 19.58 20.02 11.57
CA VAL A 81 20.30 18.97 10.83
C VAL A 81 21.59 18.56 11.56
N PRO A 82 22.16 17.37 11.26
CA PRO A 82 23.46 16.98 11.78
C PRO A 82 24.53 18.07 11.49
N PRO A 83 25.25 18.58 12.50
CA PRO A 83 26.05 19.81 12.37
C PRO A 83 27.44 19.60 11.74
N GLY A 84 27.77 18.38 11.32
CA GLY A 84 29.08 18.06 10.73
C GLY A 84 29.31 18.85 9.44
N ASP A 85 30.49 19.44 9.30
CA ASP A 85 30.97 20.18 8.13
C ASP A 85 32.47 19.88 8.03
N ALA A 86 32.80 18.74 7.40
CA ALA A 86 34.15 18.20 7.42
C ALA A 86 35.13 18.99 6.56
N ASP A 87 34.66 19.64 5.49
CA ASP A 87 35.49 20.44 4.59
C ASP A 87 35.55 21.93 4.97
N GLY A 88 34.73 22.37 5.92
CA GLY A 88 34.71 23.73 6.46
C GLY A 88 34.14 24.74 5.48
N ASN A 89 33.31 24.31 4.53
CA ASN A 89 32.73 25.19 3.52
C ASN A 89 31.54 26.01 4.06
N GLY A 90 31.12 25.74 5.29
CA GLY A 90 30.05 26.45 5.98
C GLY A 90 28.67 25.84 5.76
N VAL A 91 28.53 24.73 5.03
CA VAL A 91 27.27 23.98 4.82
C VAL A 91 27.41 22.62 5.49
N PRO A 92 26.45 22.17 6.32
CA PRO A 92 26.56 20.84 6.92
C PRO A 92 26.58 19.74 5.85
N ASP A 93 27.48 18.76 6.00
CA ASP A 93 27.67 17.62 5.09
C ASP A 93 26.34 16.90 4.79
N ALA A 94 25.47 16.80 5.81
CA ALA A 94 24.14 16.21 5.69
C ALA A 94 23.25 16.94 4.66
N VAL A 95 23.26 18.27 4.67
CA VAL A 95 22.50 19.11 3.73
C VAL A 95 23.05 18.95 2.31
N GLU A 96 24.38 18.85 2.17
CA GLU A 96 24.98 18.61 0.86
C GLU A 96 24.64 17.23 0.30
N VAL A 97 24.59 16.20 1.16
CA VAL A 97 24.15 14.84 0.78
C VAL A 97 22.73 14.88 0.23
N VAL A 98 21.82 15.61 0.89
CA VAL A 98 20.45 15.83 0.40
C VAL A 98 20.46 16.48 -0.98
N GLY A 99 21.10 17.65 -1.13
CA GLY A 99 21.13 18.37 -2.41
C GLY A 99 21.69 17.55 -3.56
N ARG A 100 22.83 16.86 -3.33
CA ARG A 100 23.44 15.96 -4.33
C ARG A 100 22.54 14.78 -4.69
N THR A 101 21.80 14.23 -3.73
CA THR A 101 20.95 13.06 -3.97
C THR A 101 19.71 13.43 -4.77
N TYR A 102 19.04 14.53 -4.44
CA TYR A 102 17.88 15.01 -5.23
C TYR A 102 18.27 15.33 -6.67
N ASP A 103 19.43 15.97 -6.88
CA ASP A 103 19.97 16.19 -8.22
C ASP A 103 20.12 14.85 -8.99
N GLN A 104 20.71 13.83 -8.37
CA GLN A 104 20.91 12.51 -8.97
C GLN A 104 19.59 11.83 -9.35
N VAL A 105 18.62 11.84 -8.43
CA VAL A 105 17.28 11.29 -8.63
C VAL A 105 16.57 12.00 -9.78
N ALA A 106 16.62 13.34 -9.82
CA ALA A 106 15.99 14.12 -10.88
C ALA A 106 16.56 13.80 -12.26
N ARG A 107 17.89 13.74 -12.37
CA ARG A 107 18.55 13.32 -13.62
C ARG A 107 18.17 11.90 -14.01
N PHE A 108 18.05 11.01 -13.03
CA PHE A 108 17.70 9.62 -13.30
C PHE A 108 16.29 9.50 -13.89
N TYR A 109 15.27 10.10 -13.28
CA TYR A 109 13.90 10.05 -13.80
C TYR A 109 13.75 10.80 -15.13
N GLU A 110 14.44 11.93 -15.31
CA GLU A 110 14.53 12.62 -16.61
C GLU A 110 15.14 11.70 -17.68
N GLY A 111 16.20 10.94 -17.32
CA GLY A 111 16.82 9.93 -18.18
C GLY A 111 15.91 8.76 -18.55
N LEU A 112 14.93 8.41 -17.71
CA LEU A 112 13.87 7.45 -18.04
C LEU A 112 12.77 8.04 -18.94
N GLY A 113 12.78 9.37 -19.16
CA GLY A 113 11.83 10.07 -20.03
C GLY A 113 10.57 10.57 -19.31
N PHE A 114 10.56 10.56 -17.97
CA PHE A 114 9.51 11.22 -17.19
C PHE A 114 9.57 12.74 -17.35
N LEU A 115 8.43 13.40 -17.14
CA LEU A 115 8.41 14.86 -17.04
C LEU A 115 9.09 15.28 -15.74
N THR A 116 9.99 16.25 -15.87
CA THR A 116 10.50 16.97 -14.72
C THR A 116 9.39 17.84 -14.14
N PRO A 117 9.23 17.89 -12.80
CA PRO A 117 8.36 18.87 -12.16
C PRO A 117 8.70 20.29 -12.61
N GLY A 118 7.69 21.16 -12.70
CA GLY A 118 7.91 22.56 -13.03
C GLY A 118 8.71 23.28 -11.93
N ASP A 119 9.29 24.43 -12.27
CA ASP A 119 9.74 25.37 -11.26
C ASP A 119 8.56 25.96 -10.46
N ASP A 120 8.83 26.42 -9.25
CA ASP A 120 7.85 27.08 -8.41
C ASP A 120 7.78 28.59 -8.64
N ALA A 121 8.46 29.14 -9.65
CA ALA A 121 8.32 30.55 -10.02
C ALA A 121 6.86 30.90 -10.39
N SER A 122 6.08 29.90 -10.78
CA SER A 122 4.64 29.99 -11.05
C SER A 122 3.74 29.86 -9.81
N VAL A 123 4.27 29.39 -8.68
CA VAL A 123 3.62 29.43 -7.38
C VAL A 123 3.63 30.89 -6.89
N GLY A 124 2.59 31.31 -6.17
CA GLY A 124 2.36 32.71 -5.78
C GLY A 124 3.46 33.32 -4.89
N ALA A 125 3.08 34.17 -3.93
CA ALA A 125 4.07 34.89 -3.12
C ALA A 125 4.91 34.00 -2.19
N ASP A 126 4.46 32.78 -1.88
CA ASP A 126 5.13 31.80 -1.03
C ASP A 126 5.69 30.66 -1.90
N ASN A 127 6.79 30.93 -2.59
CA ASN A 127 7.37 30.04 -3.60
C ASN A 127 8.88 29.79 -3.42
N GLY A 128 9.40 29.90 -2.19
CA GLY A 128 10.85 29.74 -1.96
C GLY A 128 11.72 30.92 -2.39
N GLY A 129 11.21 31.77 -3.30
CA GLY A 129 11.76 33.07 -3.66
C GLY A 129 12.77 33.09 -4.80
N ASP A 130 13.06 31.96 -5.45
CA ASP A 130 14.08 31.88 -6.50
C ASP A 130 13.73 31.01 -7.72
N GLY A 131 12.56 30.37 -7.73
CA GLY A 131 12.14 29.52 -8.84
C GLY A 131 12.85 28.17 -8.89
N LEU A 132 13.50 27.73 -7.80
CA LEU A 132 14.04 26.39 -7.68
C LEU A 132 13.08 25.49 -6.92
N PHE A 133 13.16 24.19 -7.17
CA PHE A 133 12.30 23.25 -6.46
C PHE A 133 12.76 23.14 -4.99
N ASP A 134 11.87 23.42 -4.04
CA ASP A 134 12.22 23.44 -2.63
C ASP A 134 12.15 22.06 -1.95
N VAL A 135 13.17 21.80 -1.12
CA VAL A 135 13.27 20.68 -0.19
C VAL A 135 13.42 21.25 1.22
N TYR A 136 12.51 20.93 2.13
CA TYR A 136 12.56 21.37 3.52
C TYR A 136 12.96 20.22 4.44
N LEU A 137 14.05 20.41 5.19
CA LEU A 137 14.51 19.48 6.20
C LEU A 137 13.86 19.83 7.55
N VAL A 138 12.91 19.00 7.99
CA VAL A 138 12.07 19.23 9.17
C VAL A 138 11.94 17.97 10.02
N ASP A 139 11.68 18.13 11.32
CA ASP A 139 11.48 17.04 12.28
C ASP A 139 10.04 16.55 12.20
N PHE A 140 9.86 15.29 11.80
CA PHE A 140 8.55 14.62 11.75
C PHE A 140 8.19 13.96 13.10
N ALA A 141 9.03 14.10 14.13
CA ALA A 141 8.82 13.61 15.49
C ALA A 141 8.51 12.10 15.56
N GLY A 142 9.14 11.31 14.68
CA GLY A 142 8.98 9.86 14.60
C GLY A 142 7.65 9.39 14.04
N ARG A 143 6.87 10.26 13.39
CA ARG A 143 5.52 9.93 12.88
C ARG A 143 5.48 9.55 11.40
N ALA A 144 6.36 10.15 10.61
CA ALA A 144 6.53 10.01 9.17
C ALA A 144 7.98 10.42 8.86
N ASP A 145 8.45 10.35 7.63
CA ASP A 145 9.83 10.75 7.31
C ASP A 145 9.98 11.47 5.96
N GLY A 146 8.89 11.58 5.22
CA GLY A 146 8.83 12.27 3.94
C GLY A 146 7.42 12.75 3.62
N ALA A 147 7.34 13.78 2.79
CA ALA A 147 6.09 14.18 2.17
C ALA A 147 6.30 15.08 0.96
N PHE A 148 5.51 14.89 -0.09
CA PHE A 148 5.28 15.88 -1.13
C PHE A 148 4.03 16.73 -0.81
N ARG A 149 4.11 18.04 -1.02
CA ARG A 149 3.01 18.98 -0.82
C ARG A 149 2.74 19.71 -2.14
N LEU A 150 1.49 19.66 -2.58
CA LEU A 150 1.06 20.32 -3.82
C LEU A 150 0.77 21.80 -3.55
N ASP A 151 1.33 22.68 -4.38
CA ASP A 151 1.16 24.13 -4.26
C ASP A 151 0.15 24.66 -5.29
N ALA A 152 0.36 24.32 -6.56
CA ALA A 152 -0.43 24.83 -7.66
C ALA A 152 -0.49 23.85 -8.84
N CYS A 153 -1.52 23.98 -9.66
CA CYS A 153 -1.69 23.22 -10.89
C CYS A 153 -1.97 24.14 -12.07
N VAL A 154 -1.50 23.75 -13.25
CA VAL A 154 -1.86 24.41 -14.51
C VAL A 154 -2.97 23.63 -15.21
N GLY A 155 -4.03 24.34 -15.61
CA GLY A 155 -5.22 23.70 -16.20
C GLY A 155 -6.10 23.00 -15.15
N GLU A 156 -6.95 22.07 -15.59
CA GLU A 156 -7.92 21.37 -14.74
C GLU A 156 -7.25 20.29 -13.85
N GLY A 157 -6.32 20.69 -12.98
CA GLY A 157 -5.66 19.80 -12.02
C GLY A 157 -4.54 18.92 -12.62
N GLN A 158 -3.89 19.40 -13.67
CA GLN A 158 -2.74 18.74 -14.32
C GLN A 158 -1.47 19.58 -14.14
N ARG A 159 -0.30 19.01 -14.46
CA ARG A 159 0.99 19.72 -14.51
C ARG A 159 1.20 20.58 -13.26
N CYS A 160 1.09 19.93 -12.12
CA CYS A 160 1.18 20.55 -10.83
C CYS A 160 2.63 20.67 -10.37
N VAL A 161 2.87 21.64 -9.50
CA VAL A 161 4.12 21.91 -8.82
C VAL A 161 3.86 21.95 -7.31
N GLY A 162 4.91 21.74 -6.54
CA GLY A 162 4.85 21.63 -5.10
C GLY A 162 6.24 21.75 -4.48
N HIS A 163 6.36 21.28 -3.25
CA HIS A 163 7.61 21.21 -2.50
C HIS A 163 7.73 19.88 -1.74
N MET A 164 8.96 19.49 -1.39
CA MET A 164 9.21 18.29 -0.58
C MET A 164 9.51 18.66 0.87
N LEU A 165 9.09 17.79 1.78
CA LEU A 165 9.53 17.74 3.17
C LEU A 165 10.26 16.41 3.36
N GLN A 166 11.36 16.43 4.10
CA GLN A 166 12.13 15.25 4.47
C GLN A 166 12.60 15.39 5.91
N GLU A 167 12.61 14.28 6.64
CA GLU A 167 13.17 14.18 7.98
C GLU A 167 14.61 14.73 8.03
N ASN A 168 14.90 15.60 9.01
CA ASN A 168 16.13 16.41 9.05
C ASN A 168 17.38 15.59 9.44
N ASP A 169 17.25 14.64 10.37
CA ASP A 169 18.38 13.89 10.93
C ASP A 169 18.19 12.36 10.99
N PHE A 170 16.96 11.88 10.79
CA PHE A 170 16.55 10.47 10.91
C PHE A 170 16.87 9.85 12.29
N ALA A 171 17.04 10.67 13.33
CA ALA A 171 17.24 10.18 14.68
C ALA A 171 15.97 9.48 15.19
N GLY A 172 16.14 8.24 15.65
CA GLY A 172 15.01 7.41 16.12
C GLY A 172 14.30 6.61 15.02
N TYR A 173 14.71 6.73 13.76
CA TYR A 173 14.22 5.92 12.65
C TYR A 173 15.12 4.71 12.41
N ASN A 174 14.54 3.66 11.83
CA ASN A 174 15.25 2.40 11.58
C ASN A 174 15.85 2.35 10.16
N TYR A 175 16.75 3.30 9.88
CA TYR A 175 17.54 3.33 8.64
C TYR A 175 18.97 2.84 8.88
N PRO A 176 19.58 2.08 7.96
CA PRO A 176 20.96 1.63 8.09
C PRO A 176 22.01 2.76 8.13
N SER A 177 21.73 3.89 7.48
CA SER A 177 22.52 5.12 7.53
C SER A 177 21.69 6.32 7.07
N TYR A 178 22.17 7.53 7.38
CA TYR A 178 21.58 8.78 6.90
C TYR A 178 21.53 8.82 5.36
N GLU A 179 22.62 8.44 4.69
CA GLU A 179 22.69 8.43 3.22
C GLU A 179 21.69 7.45 2.61
N LYS A 180 21.49 6.26 3.22
CA LYS A 180 20.49 5.31 2.72
C LYS A 180 19.07 5.87 2.92
N ALA A 181 18.80 6.51 4.05
CA ALA A 181 17.51 7.17 4.31
C ALA A 181 17.24 8.26 3.27
N VAL A 182 18.18 9.20 3.08
CA VAL A 182 18.06 10.27 2.07
C VAL A 182 17.87 9.70 0.66
N ARG A 183 18.56 8.61 0.29
CA ARG A 183 18.36 7.99 -1.02
C ARG A 183 16.95 7.42 -1.21
N ILE A 184 16.39 6.77 -0.19
CA ILE A 184 15.00 6.27 -0.21
C ILE A 184 14.05 7.44 -0.34
N LEU A 185 14.11 8.40 0.59
CA LEU A 185 13.15 9.50 0.64
C LEU A 185 13.26 10.43 -0.57
N ALA A 186 14.47 10.79 -0.99
CA ALA A 186 14.63 11.64 -2.17
C ALA A 186 14.08 10.96 -3.44
N SER A 187 14.25 9.64 -3.59
CA SER A 187 13.74 8.92 -4.74
C SER A 187 12.22 8.71 -4.68
N HIS A 188 11.66 8.38 -3.51
CA HIS A 188 10.22 8.22 -3.29
C HIS A 188 9.47 9.55 -3.41
N GLU A 189 9.83 10.55 -2.60
CA GLU A 189 9.11 11.83 -2.53
C GLU A 189 9.25 12.66 -3.80
N PHE A 190 10.43 12.64 -4.44
CA PHE A 190 10.56 13.32 -5.73
C PHE A 190 9.76 12.62 -6.83
N PHE A 191 9.48 11.31 -6.70
CA PHE A 191 8.58 10.66 -7.66
C PHE A 191 7.14 11.17 -7.51
N HIS A 192 6.66 11.53 -6.32
CA HIS A 192 5.39 12.25 -6.19
C HIS A 192 5.38 13.59 -6.92
N ALA A 193 6.48 14.35 -6.89
CA ALA A 193 6.62 15.55 -7.70
C ALA A 193 6.56 15.22 -9.21
N VAL A 194 7.21 14.14 -9.66
CA VAL A 194 7.12 13.65 -11.05
C VAL A 194 5.67 13.31 -11.40
N GLN A 195 4.93 12.59 -10.54
CA GLN A 195 3.52 12.27 -10.74
C GLN A 195 2.67 13.55 -10.87
N ALA A 196 2.94 14.54 -10.02
CA ALA A 196 2.28 15.84 -10.05
C ALA A 196 2.52 16.60 -11.37
N ALA A 197 3.70 16.46 -11.98
CA ALA A 197 4.01 17.03 -13.31
C ALA A 197 3.13 16.48 -14.44
N TYR A 198 2.46 15.34 -14.21
CA TYR A 198 1.42 14.80 -15.07
C TYR A 198 0.04 15.14 -14.52
N ARG A 199 -0.49 14.26 -13.66
CA ARG A 199 -1.83 14.34 -13.09
C ARG A 199 -1.81 13.66 -11.72
N PRO A 200 -1.80 14.43 -10.62
CA PRO A 200 -1.94 13.87 -9.28
C PRO A 200 -3.35 13.30 -9.06
N GLY A 201 -3.57 12.65 -7.93
CA GLY A 201 -4.92 12.20 -7.53
C GLY A 201 -5.41 10.95 -8.29
N LEU A 202 -4.50 10.12 -8.77
CA LEU A 202 -4.83 8.83 -9.40
C LEU A 202 -5.23 7.72 -8.41
N GLY A 203 -5.23 8.02 -7.11
CA GLY A 203 -5.47 7.09 -6.02
C GLY A 203 -4.18 6.70 -5.31
N SER A 204 -4.29 6.34 -4.03
CA SER A 204 -3.16 6.02 -3.15
C SER A 204 -2.33 4.84 -3.66
N VAL A 205 -2.96 3.81 -4.25
CA VAL A 205 -2.23 2.66 -4.79
C VAL A 205 -1.31 3.08 -5.93
N ALA A 206 -1.79 3.93 -6.85
CA ALA A 206 -0.96 4.45 -7.94
C ALA A 206 0.09 5.46 -7.45
N SER A 207 -0.27 6.31 -6.48
CA SER A 207 0.65 7.28 -5.88
C SER A 207 1.78 6.59 -5.14
N GLU A 208 1.48 5.91 -4.03
CA GLU A 208 2.47 5.32 -3.13
C GLU A 208 3.15 4.12 -3.76
N GLY A 209 2.38 3.21 -4.37
CA GLY A 209 2.93 1.98 -4.92
C GLY A 209 3.94 2.23 -6.04
N SER A 210 3.70 3.24 -6.88
CA SER A 210 4.67 3.59 -7.92
C SER A 210 5.84 4.44 -7.40
N ALA A 211 5.69 5.17 -6.30
CA ALA A 211 6.81 5.85 -5.63
C ALA A 211 7.75 4.86 -4.95
N VAL A 212 7.22 3.82 -4.29
CA VAL A 212 8.01 2.69 -3.76
C VAL A 212 8.73 1.94 -4.90
N TRP A 213 8.07 1.73 -6.04
CA TRP A 213 8.74 1.19 -7.22
C TRP A 213 9.90 2.09 -7.69
N ALA A 214 9.69 3.40 -7.69
CA ALA A 214 10.65 4.36 -8.21
C ALA A 214 11.94 4.38 -7.38
N SER A 215 11.85 4.20 -6.06
CA SER A 215 13.01 4.19 -5.16
C SER A 215 13.98 3.05 -5.48
N GLU A 216 13.50 1.82 -5.60
CA GLU A 216 14.34 0.68 -6.00
C GLU A 216 14.73 0.71 -7.47
N ARG A 217 13.90 1.31 -8.32
CA ARG A 217 14.25 1.51 -9.73
C ARG A 217 15.44 2.47 -9.86
N PHE A 218 15.52 3.50 -9.03
CA PHE A 218 16.65 4.44 -8.94
C PHE A 218 17.92 3.74 -8.45
N ASP A 219 17.83 2.96 -7.39
CA ASP A 219 18.95 2.22 -6.82
C ASP A 219 18.50 0.87 -6.26
N ALA A 220 18.88 -0.20 -6.95
CA ALA A 220 18.52 -1.57 -6.60
C ALA A 220 19.14 -2.08 -5.28
N SER A 221 19.98 -1.28 -4.60
CA SER A 221 20.46 -1.58 -3.24
C SER A 221 19.53 -1.04 -2.13
N LEU A 222 18.56 -0.21 -2.50
CA LEU A 222 17.51 0.24 -1.59
C LEU A 222 16.54 -0.89 -1.32
N ASP A 223 15.94 -0.87 -0.14
CA ASP A 223 15.13 -1.96 0.40
C ASP A 223 13.70 -1.54 0.73
N ASP A 224 13.20 -0.53 0.05
CA ASP A 224 11.95 0.12 0.38
C ASP A 224 10.75 -0.82 0.17
N LEU A 225 10.69 -1.50 -0.99
CA LEU A 225 9.63 -2.45 -1.28
C LEU A 225 9.72 -3.67 -0.37
N GLU A 226 10.92 -4.13 0.00
CA GLU A 226 11.05 -5.23 0.96
C GLU A 226 10.37 -4.91 2.30
N HIS A 227 10.48 -3.69 2.82
CA HIS A 227 9.88 -3.29 4.09
C HIS A 227 8.35 -3.19 4.04
N PHE A 228 7.76 -3.05 2.85
CA PHE A 228 6.30 -2.93 2.67
C PHE A 228 5.65 -4.15 2.01
N SER A 229 6.42 -5.09 1.46
CA SER A 229 5.90 -6.21 0.66
C SER A 229 4.87 -7.07 1.43
N SER A 230 5.06 -7.27 2.74
CA SER A 230 4.08 -7.94 3.62
C SER A 230 2.68 -7.32 3.56
N ALA A 231 2.59 -6.00 3.45
CA ALA A 231 1.34 -5.26 3.57
C ALA A 231 0.38 -5.57 2.41
N TYR A 232 0.92 -5.96 1.25
CA TYR A 232 0.15 -6.52 0.15
C TYR A 232 0.00 -8.04 0.27
N LEU A 233 1.10 -8.77 0.49
CA LEU A 233 1.12 -10.24 0.43
C LEU A 233 0.32 -10.95 1.53
N LYS A 234 0.04 -10.28 2.65
CA LYS A 234 -0.88 -10.75 3.71
C LYS A 234 -2.36 -10.51 3.38
N TRP A 235 -2.66 -9.60 2.45
CA TRP A 235 -4.01 -9.08 2.18
C TRP A 235 -4.35 -9.07 0.69
N THR A 236 -3.88 -10.08 -0.06
CA THR A 236 -4.07 -10.17 -1.51
C THR A 236 -5.55 -10.28 -1.93
N ASP A 237 -6.45 -10.57 -0.99
CA ASP A 237 -7.89 -10.63 -1.20
C ASP A 237 -8.57 -9.26 -1.20
N ARG A 238 -7.83 -8.20 -0.82
CA ARG A 238 -8.20 -6.82 -1.07
C ARG A 238 -8.00 -6.47 -2.54
N SER A 239 -8.90 -5.64 -3.05
CA SER A 239 -8.81 -5.13 -4.41
C SER A 239 -7.61 -4.22 -4.57
N LEU A 240 -6.75 -4.49 -5.56
CA LEU A 240 -5.65 -3.60 -5.94
C LEU A 240 -6.17 -2.25 -6.46
N VAL A 241 -7.37 -2.23 -7.03
CA VAL A 241 -7.93 -1.06 -7.73
C VAL A 241 -8.88 -0.24 -6.86
N GLN A 242 -8.98 -0.54 -5.56
CA GLN A 242 -9.74 0.25 -4.60
C GLN A 242 -8.80 0.75 -3.52
N ASP A 243 -8.79 2.06 -3.31
CA ASP A 243 -7.95 2.64 -2.26
C ASP A 243 -8.36 2.12 -0.88
N PRO A 244 -7.39 1.67 -0.07
CA PRO A 244 -7.68 1.18 1.26
C PRO A 244 -8.23 2.31 2.14
N PRO A 245 -9.32 2.09 2.90
CA PRO A 245 -9.81 3.10 3.84
C PRO A 245 -8.93 3.16 5.09
N GLY A 246 -8.73 4.37 5.62
CA GLY A 246 -8.15 4.59 6.96
C GLY A 246 -6.69 4.13 7.10
N PRO A 247 -6.28 3.53 8.24
CA PRO A 247 -4.87 3.26 8.58
C PRO A 247 -4.21 2.15 7.74
N ALA A 248 -4.87 1.65 6.70
CA ALA A 248 -4.34 0.64 5.80
C ALA A 248 -3.46 1.22 4.66
N ALA A 249 -2.86 2.40 4.88
CA ALA A 249 -1.97 3.08 3.93
C ALA A 249 -0.79 2.20 3.48
N SER A 250 -0.25 1.37 4.37
CA SER A 250 0.84 0.43 4.04
C SER A 250 0.47 -0.55 2.92
N PHE A 251 -0.82 -0.85 2.70
CA PHE A 251 -1.24 -1.68 1.57
C PHE A 251 -0.89 -1.02 0.23
N SER A 252 -1.04 0.30 0.12
CA SER A 252 -0.70 1.06 -1.09
C SER A 252 0.80 1.06 -1.36
N TYR A 253 1.63 1.10 -0.30
CA TYR A 253 3.08 0.93 -0.40
C TYR A 253 3.45 -0.49 -0.84
N GLY A 254 2.89 -1.52 -0.20
CA GLY A 254 3.11 -2.93 -0.56
C GLY A 254 2.60 -3.29 -1.95
N ALA A 255 1.58 -2.58 -2.44
CA ALA A 255 1.10 -2.68 -3.82
C ALA A 255 2.17 -2.23 -4.85
N GLY A 256 3.28 -1.65 -4.41
CA GLY A 256 4.52 -1.49 -5.18
C GLY A 256 4.96 -2.78 -5.89
N LEU A 257 4.62 -3.97 -5.35
CA LEU A 257 4.84 -5.26 -6.02
C LEU A 257 4.19 -5.36 -7.41
N TYR A 258 3.04 -4.70 -7.62
CA TYR A 258 2.39 -4.69 -8.93
C TYR A 258 3.14 -3.78 -9.92
N PHE A 259 3.60 -2.61 -9.46
CA PHE A 259 4.39 -1.70 -10.29
C PHE A 259 5.79 -2.25 -10.59
N GLN A 260 6.39 -2.95 -9.62
CA GLN A 260 7.61 -3.74 -9.82
C GLN A 260 7.40 -4.84 -10.85
N TYR A 261 6.27 -5.57 -10.79
CA TYR A 261 5.92 -6.54 -11.82
C TYR A 261 5.82 -5.87 -13.19
N LEU A 262 5.12 -4.74 -13.32
CA LEU A 262 5.01 -4.03 -14.59
C LEU A 262 6.37 -3.60 -15.13
N GLY A 263 7.23 -3.04 -14.28
CA GLY A 263 8.57 -2.59 -14.62
C GLY A 263 9.49 -3.73 -15.06
N GLU A 264 9.51 -4.85 -14.32
CA GLU A 264 10.33 -6.01 -14.69
C GLU A 264 9.80 -6.73 -15.94
N ARG A 265 8.47 -6.79 -16.11
CA ARG A 265 7.84 -7.57 -17.18
C ARG A 265 7.73 -6.85 -18.51
N PHE A 266 7.55 -5.53 -18.47
CA PHE A 266 7.29 -4.69 -19.66
C PHE A 266 8.26 -3.51 -19.78
N GLY A 267 9.17 -3.33 -18.83
CA GLY A 267 10.12 -2.22 -18.78
C GLY A 267 9.50 -0.93 -18.25
N ASP A 268 10.35 0.08 -18.06
CA ASP A 268 9.96 1.41 -17.55
C ASP A 268 8.89 2.10 -18.41
N ALA A 269 8.79 1.72 -19.68
CA ALA A 269 7.77 2.21 -20.61
C ALA A 269 6.34 1.99 -20.10
N ALA A 270 6.10 0.94 -19.30
CA ALA A 270 4.79 0.69 -18.70
C ALA A 270 4.38 1.78 -17.72
N LEU A 271 5.27 2.14 -16.79
CA LEU A 271 5.04 3.22 -15.83
C LEU A 271 5.00 4.57 -16.53
N LEU A 272 5.89 4.80 -17.50
CA LEU A 272 5.89 6.04 -18.27
C LEU A 272 4.59 6.22 -19.06
N SER A 273 4.04 5.16 -19.65
CA SER A 273 2.76 5.20 -20.36
C SER A 273 1.61 5.53 -19.43
N LEU A 274 1.55 4.93 -18.23
CA LEU A 274 0.53 5.24 -17.22
C LEU A 274 0.44 6.77 -17.00
N TRP A 275 1.58 7.41 -16.73
CA TRP A 275 1.60 8.85 -16.44
C TRP A 275 1.35 9.71 -17.69
N ARG A 276 1.89 9.36 -18.86
CA ARG A 276 1.62 10.09 -20.11
C ARG A 276 0.15 10.00 -20.53
N ASP A 277 -0.43 8.81 -20.47
CA ASP A 277 -1.81 8.56 -20.88
C ASP A 277 -2.78 9.27 -19.92
N SER A 278 -2.40 9.45 -18.64
CA SER A 278 -3.18 10.23 -17.66
C SER A 278 -3.45 11.68 -18.06
N LEU A 279 -2.55 12.29 -18.85
CA LEU A 279 -2.74 13.66 -19.36
C LEU A 279 -3.79 13.72 -20.48
N THR A 280 -3.82 12.69 -21.32
CA THR A 280 -4.71 12.64 -22.50
C THR A 280 -6.07 12.01 -22.18
N SER A 281 -6.17 11.29 -21.06
CA SER A 281 -7.38 10.63 -20.57
C SER A 281 -7.70 11.09 -19.14
N PRO A 282 -8.02 12.37 -18.93
CA PRO A 282 -8.08 13.01 -17.59
C PRO A 282 -9.16 12.45 -16.66
N THR A 283 -10.12 11.67 -17.18
CA THR A 283 -11.16 10.99 -16.38
C THR A 283 -10.89 9.50 -16.15
N ALA A 284 -9.90 8.91 -16.81
CA ALA A 284 -9.58 7.50 -16.67
C ALA A 284 -8.85 7.23 -15.35
N SER A 285 -9.29 6.19 -14.63
CA SER A 285 -8.60 5.66 -13.45
C SER A 285 -7.29 4.97 -13.86
N TRP A 286 -6.36 4.85 -12.92
CA TRP A 286 -5.05 4.24 -13.20
C TRP A 286 -5.12 2.81 -13.78
N PRO A 287 -6.05 1.91 -13.39
CA PRO A 287 -6.10 0.56 -13.95
C PRO A 287 -6.52 0.56 -15.43
N VAL A 288 -7.41 1.49 -15.82
CA VAL A 288 -7.85 1.67 -17.21
C VAL A 288 -6.67 2.14 -18.08
N LEU A 289 -5.83 3.02 -17.54
CA LEU A 289 -4.62 3.48 -18.23
C LEU A 289 -3.60 2.34 -18.40
N VAL A 290 -3.40 1.53 -17.37
CA VAL A 290 -2.55 0.32 -17.45
C VAL A 290 -3.12 -0.69 -18.45
N ASP A 291 -4.43 -0.96 -18.43
CA ASP A 291 -5.08 -1.86 -19.41
C ASP A 291 -4.86 -1.36 -20.85
N ALA A 292 -4.99 -0.05 -21.09
CA ALA A 292 -4.73 0.55 -22.40
C ALA A 292 -3.29 0.34 -22.88
N PHE A 293 -2.29 0.51 -21.99
CA PHE A 293 -0.89 0.19 -22.31
C PHE A 293 -0.69 -1.30 -22.59
N LEU A 294 -1.20 -2.17 -21.72
CA LEU A 294 -1.05 -3.62 -21.85
C LEU A 294 -1.62 -4.13 -23.18
N ARG A 295 -2.79 -3.63 -23.59
CA ARG A 295 -3.43 -4.01 -24.87
C ARG A 295 -2.64 -3.54 -26.07
N ARG A 296 -2.04 -2.35 -25.99
CA ARG A 296 -1.33 -1.71 -27.10
C ARG A 296 0.08 -2.27 -27.28
N GLU A 297 0.84 -2.37 -26.20
CA GLU A 297 2.28 -2.68 -26.22
C GLU A 297 2.57 -4.07 -25.64
N GLY A 298 1.84 -4.47 -24.59
CA GLY A 298 2.06 -5.74 -23.89
C GLY A 298 1.45 -6.96 -24.58
N SER A 299 0.56 -6.76 -25.57
CA SER A 299 -0.28 -7.82 -26.18
C SER A 299 -1.08 -8.64 -25.15
N LEU A 300 -1.41 -8.03 -24.02
CA LEU A 300 -2.17 -8.62 -22.91
C LEU A 300 -3.25 -7.64 -22.48
N ASP A 301 -4.20 -8.08 -21.66
CA ASP A 301 -5.05 -7.17 -20.91
C ASP A 301 -4.71 -7.19 -19.42
N PHE A 302 -5.27 -6.24 -18.68
CA PHE A 302 -5.08 -6.13 -17.24
C PHE A 302 -5.43 -7.43 -16.52
N ASP A 303 -6.50 -8.11 -16.95
CA ASP A 303 -6.92 -9.40 -16.41
C ASP A 303 -5.81 -10.45 -16.53
N THR A 304 -5.29 -10.65 -17.75
CA THR A 304 -4.22 -11.61 -17.98
C THR A 304 -2.94 -11.24 -17.25
N ALA A 305 -2.58 -9.95 -17.22
CA ALA A 305 -1.41 -9.45 -16.50
C ALA A 305 -1.56 -9.61 -14.98
N PHE A 306 -2.76 -9.43 -14.43
CA PHE A 306 -3.02 -9.58 -13.00
C PHE A 306 -2.94 -11.06 -12.57
N VAL A 307 -3.31 -12.01 -13.43
CA VAL A 307 -3.09 -13.44 -13.19
C VAL A 307 -1.60 -13.79 -13.22
N GLU A 308 -0.83 -13.22 -14.16
CA GLU A 308 0.63 -13.40 -14.19
C GLU A 308 1.30 -12.84 -12.93
N PHE A 309 0.92 -11.64 -12.51
CA PHE A 309 1.33 -11.03 -11.24
C PHE A 309 0.97 -11.91 -10.03
N SER A 310 -0.26 -12.43 -9.97
CA SER A 310 -0.70 -13.35 -8.91
C SER A 310 0.14 -14.63 -8.89
N ARG A 311 0.57 -15.13 -10.06
CA ARG A 311 1.51 -16.25 -10.15
C ARG A 311 2.91 -15.88 -9.67
N TRP A 312 3.42 -14.69 -9.99
CA TRP A 312 4.74 -14.22 -9.51
C TRP A 312 4.80 -14.18 -7.98
N ASN A 313 3.69 -13.83 -7.32
CA ASN A 313 3.60 -13.83 -5.86
C ASN A 313 3.81 -15.23 -5.23
N LEU A 314 3.58 -16.33 -5.97
CA LEU A 314 3.91 -17.69 -5.48
C LEU A 314 5.43 -17.89 -5.27
N SER A 315 6.23 -17.14 -6.01
CA SER A 315 7.70 -17.19 -6.07
C SER A 315 8.37 -16.07 -5.25
N THR A 316 7.77 -15.62 -4.14
CA THR A 316 8.39 -14.66 -3.20
C THR A 316 8.97 -15.36 -1.97
N GLY A 317 9.78 -14.64 -1.19
CA GLY A 317 10.45 -15.12 0.01
C GLY A 317 11.31 -16.35 -0.26
N ALA A 318 11.19 -17.37 0.60
CA ALA A 318 11.98 -18.59 0.48
C ALA A 318 11.75 -19.38 -0.83
N ARG A 319 10.63 -19.13 -1.54
CA ARG A 319 10.30 -19.78 -2.81
C ARG A 319 10.87 -19.08 -4.04
N ALA A 320 11.48 -17.91 -3.87
CA ALA A 320 12.03 -17.15 -4.98
C ALA A 320 13.19 -17.88 -5.67
N ARG A 321 13.14 -17.90 -7.00
CA ARG A 321 14.17 -18.48 -7.88
C ARG A 321 14.38 -17.58 -9.09
N PRO A 322 15.62 -17.46 -9.59
CA PRO A 322 15.88 -16.73 -10.84
C PRO A 322 15.01 -17.25 -11.99
N GLY A 323 14.25 -16.35 -12.62
CA GLY A 323 13.40 -16.65 -13.77
C GLY A 323 11.96 -17.10 -13.45
N ASP A 324 11.62 -17.33 -12.18
CA ASP A 324 10.27 -17.81 -11.77
C ASP A 324 9.33 -16.68 -11.29
N GLY A 325 9.78 -15.43 -11.32
CA GLY A 325 9.06 -14.25 -10.85
C GLY A 325 10.01 -13.05 -10.77
N TYR A 326 9.86 -12.25 -9.70
CA TYR A 326 10.67 -11.07 -9.44
C TYR A 326 12.17 -11.38 -9.34
N ALA A 327 13.01 -10.53 -9.94
CA ALA A 327 14.46 -10.63 -9.84
C ALA A 327 14.95 -10.60 -8.38
N ARG A 328 14.30 -9.78 -7.54
CA ARG A 328 14.56 -9.63 -6.10
C ARG A 328 13.56 -10.37 -5.20
N GLY A 329 12.78 -11.31 -5.75
CA GLY A 329 11.68 -11.95 -5.03
C GLY A 329 12.05 -12.59 -3.68
N GLY A 330 13.33 -12.95 -3.47
CA GLY A 330 13.82 -13.52 -2.22
C GLY A 330 14.00 -12.51 -1.09
N GLY A 331 14.01 -11.21 -1.39
CA GLY A 331 13.99 -10.14 -0.39
C GLY A 331 12.57 -9.81 0.09
N TYR A 332 11.56 -10.06 -0.74
CA TYR A 332 10.16 -9.83 -0.38
C TYR A 332 9.64 -10.89 0.58
N ASP A 333 8.63 -10.55 1.36
CA ASP A 333 7.94 -11.51 2.20
C ASP A 333 7.33 -12.67 1.39
N GLY A 334 7.19 -13.82 2.03
CA GLY A 334 6.46 -14.94 1.45
C GLY A 334 4.95 -14.68 1.49
N LEU A 335 4.22 -15.14 0.47
CA LEU A 335 2.75 -15.23 0.56
C LEU A 335 2.32 -15.95 1.85
N ALA A 336 1.18 -15.51 2.39
CA ALA A 336 0.50 -16.12 3.53
C ALA A 336 -0.83 -16.78 3.15
N PRO A 337 -0.85 -17.91 2.41
CA PRO A 337 -2.08 -18.60 2.07
C PRO A 337 -2.86 -19.08 3.30
N SER A 338 -4.18 -19.09 3.20
CA SER A 338 -5.06 -19.61 4.25
C SER A 338 -5.00 -21.15 4.30
N PRO A 339 -4.57 -21.77 5.42
CA PRO A 339 -4.44 -23.22 5.50
C PRO A 339 -5.81 -23.92 5.50
N ARG A 340 -5.89 -25.09 4.86
CA ARG A 340 -7.04 -26.00 4.78
C ARG A 340 -6.58 -27.45 4.88
N THR A 341 -7.53 -28.34 5.22
CA THR A 341 -7.31 -29.80 5.20
C THR A 341 -7.91 -30.40 3.93
N LEU A 342 -7.66 -31.68 3.66
CA LEU A 342 -8.29 -32.40 2.54
C LEU A 342 -9.14 -33.57 3.06
N PRO A 343 -10.35 -33.79 2.52
CA PRO A 343 -11.07 -32.88 1.62
C PRO A 343 -11.59 -31.63 2.36
N SER A 344 -11.79 -30.52 1.64
CA SER A 344 -12.44 -29.32 2.19
C SER A 344 -13.37 -28.65 1.20
N GLN A 345 -14.41 -28.00 1.71
CA GLN A 345 -15.35 -27.20 0.94
C GLN A 345 -15.57 -25.86 1.63
N GLU A 346 -15.40 -24.77 0.89
CA GLU A 346 -15.69 -23.39 1.30
C GLU A 346 -16.92 -22.93 0.51
N ALA A 347 -18.07 -22.80 1.17
CA ALA A 347 -19.34 -22.52 0.48
C ALA A 347 -19.42 -21.10 -0.10
N ASP A 348 -18.76 -20.13 0.53
CA ASP A 348 -18.89 -18.70 0.24
C ASP A 348 -17.53 -17.99 0.15
N VAL A 349 -16.76 -18.33 -0.89
CA VAL A 349 -15.54 -17.58 -1.20
C VAL A 349 -15.90 -16.34 -1.99
N ARG A 350 -15.60 -15.17 -1.42
CA ARG A 350 -15.74 -13.88 -2.10
C ARG A 350 -14.43 -13.50 -2.81
N LEU A 351 -14.51 -13.11 -4.07
CA LEU A 351 -13.42 -12.50 -4.83
C LEU A 351 -13.80 -11.07 -5.19
N THR A 352 -12.93 -10.11 -4.89
CA THR A 352 -13.11 -8.73 -5.35
C THR A 352 -12.35 -8.49 -6.65
N THR A 353 -12.67 -7.42 -7.37
CA THR A 353 -11.96 -7.04 -8.61
C THR A 353 -10.48 -6.82 -8.35
N ALA A 354 -9.61 -7.28 -9.24
CA ALA A 354 -8.15 -7.19 -9.13
C ALA A 354 -7.66 -7.67 -7.75
N SER A 355 -8.09 -8.87 -7.36
CA SER A 355 -7.68 -9.51 -6.11
C SER A 355 -7.44 -11.00 -6.32
N ALA A 356 -6.70 -11.61 -5.39
CA ALA A 356 -6.41 -13.03 -5.38
C ALA A 356 -6.57 -13.62 -3.97
N ARG A 357 -7.23 -14.77 -3.87
CA ARG A 357 -7.32 -15.55 -2.63
C ARG A 357 -6.48 -16.80 -2.72
N TYR A 358 -5.53 -16.94 -1.80
CA TYR A 358 -4.66 -18.11 -1.71
C TYR A 358 -5.07 -19.00 -0.55
N PHE A 359 -5.21 -20.29 -0.84
CA PHE A 359 -5.42 -21.36 0.12
C PHE A 359 -4.25 -22.32 0.05
N GLN A 360 -3.94 -23.01 1.14
CA GLN A 360 -2.89 -24.01 1.17
C GLN A 360 -3.40 -25.31 1.78
N VAL A 361 -3.12 -26.42 1.12
CA VAL A 361 -3.42 -27.78 1.60
C VAL A 361 -2.15 -28.64 1.63
N PRO A 362 -2.13 -29.75 2.40
CA PRO A 362 -0.99 -30.66 2.41
C PRO A 362 -0.68 -31.22 1.02
N GLY A 363 0.62 -31.36 0.71
CA GLY A 363 1.10 -32.17 -0.41
C GLY A 363 1.23 -33.65 -0.04
N GLY A 364 1.96 -34.41 -0.86
CA GLY A 364 2.25 -35.83 -0.65
C GLY A 364 1.20 -36.82 -1.18
N SER A 365 -0.01 -36.35 -1.52
CA SER A 365 -0.96 -37.16 -2.29
C SER A 365 -0.51 -37.32 -3.74
N ALA A 366 -1.03 -38.32 -4.45
CA ALA A 366 -0.71 -38.49 -5.87
C ALA A 366 -1.06 -37.23 -6.67
N GLU A 367 -2.24 -36.66 -6.41
CA GLU A 367 -2.70 -35.39 -6.96
C GLU A 367 -3.50 -34.60 -5.93
N VAL A 368 -3.59 -33.29 -6.16
CA VAL A 368 -4.56 -32.40 -5.52
C VAL A 368 -5.36 -31.74 -6.62
N LEU A 369 -6.67 -31.73 -6.45
CA LEU A 369 -7.62 -31.12 -7.36
C LEU A 369 -8.36 -30.01 -6.62
N ALA A 370 -8.49 -28.86 -7.29
CA ALA A 370 -9.34 -27.77 -6.88
C ALA A 370 -10.45 -27.58 -7.91
N ALA A 371 -11.65 -27.32 -7.43
CA ALA A 371 -12.79 -26.90 -8.24
C ALA A 371 -13.40 -25.64 -7.62
N TYR A 372 -13.76 -24.67 -8.46
CA TYR A 372 -14.49 -23.48 -8.04
C TYR A 372 -15.76 -23.34 -8.85
N GLU A 373 -16.89 -23.25 -8.16
CA GLU A 373 -18.20 -23.09 -8.75
C GLU A 373 -18.74 -21.70 -8.41
N PRO A 374 -18.76 -20.77 -9.38
CA PRO A 374 -19.38 -19.47 -9.20
C PRO A 374 -20.84 -19.61 -8.77
N ARG A 375 -21.29 -18.77 -7.83
CA ARG A 375 -22.68 -18.78 -7.38
C ARG A 375 -23.61 -18.50 -8.56
N ALA A 376 -24.75 -19.20 -8.60
CA ALA A 376 -25.74 -19.02 -9.66
C ALA A 376 -26.12 -17.53 -9.84
N GLY A 377 -26.04 -17.05 -11.08
CA GLY A 377 -26.32 -15.65 -11.44
C GLY A 377 -25.13 -14.70 -11.34
N GLU A 378 -24.00 -15.13 -10.77
CA GLU A 378 -22.74 -14.39 -10.88
C GLU A 378 -22.19 -14.49 -12.29
N ASP A 379 -21.61 -13.40 -12.79
CA ASP A 379 -20.82 -13.44 -14.00
C ASP A 379 -19.53 -14.22 -13.71
N ALA A 380 -19.27 -15.30 -14.44
CA ALA A 380 -18.10 -16.14 -14.22
C ALA A 380 -16.96 -15.84 -15.20
N SER A 381 -17.11 -14.84 -16.08
CA SER A 381 -16.05 -14.41 -17.00
C SER A 381 -14.82 -13.94 -16.24
N ARG A 382 -13.62 -14.18 -16.78
CA ARG A 382 -12.35 -13.65 -16.21
C ARG A 382 -12.11 -14.05 -14.75
N LEU A 383 -12.57 -15.25 -14.39
CA LEU A 383 -12.16 -15.94 -13.19
C LEU A 383 -11.08 -16.95 -13.55
N HIS A 384 -10.08 -17.04 -12.68
CA HIS A 384 -8.93 -17.91 -12.89
C HIS A 384 -8.65 -18.73 -11.64
N LEU A 385 -8.31 -19.99 -11.86
CA LEU A 385 -7.90 -20.91 -10.81
C LEU A 385 -6.48 -21.38 -11.09
N LEU A 386 -5.56 -21.11 -10.17
CA LEU A 386 -4.20 -21.62 -10.18
C LEU A 386 -4.06 -22.70 -9.09
N VAL A 387 -3.43 -23.82 -9.43
CA VAL A 387 -3.12 -24.91 -8.48
C VAL A 387 -1.64 -25.21 -8.60
N ALA A 388 -0.88 -24.79 -7.59
CA ALA A 388 0.57 -24.83 -7.56
C ALA A 388 1.07 -25.88 -6.56
N ALA A 389 1.80 -26.88 -7.03
CA ALA A 389 2.56 -27.77 -6.17
C ALA A 389 3.84 -27.04 -5.75
N VAL A 390 4.09 -26.96 -4.45
CA VAL A 390 5.22 -26.22 -3.90
C VAL A 390 5.97 -27.04 -2.84
N THR A 391 7.25 -26.74 -2.68
CA THR A 391 7.98 -27.01 -1.46
C THR A 391 8.07 -25.73 -0.62
N ASP A 392 8.67 -25.82 0.55
CA ASP A 392 8.93 -24.64 1.39
C ASP A 392 9.88 -23.63 0.71
N THR A 393 10.61 -24.07 -0.34
CA THR A 393 11.66 -23.27 -1.00
C THR A 393 11.54 -23.18 -2.52
N GLN A 394 10.48 -23.71 -3.13
CA GLN A 394 10.32 -23.69 -4.58
C GLN A 394 8.87 -23.90 -5.02
N VAL A 395 8.46 -23.21 -6.09
CA VAL A 395 7.27 -23.59 -6.86
C VAL A 395 7.67 -24.68 -7.87
N LEU A 396 7.12 -25.89 -7.73
CA LEU A 396 7.51 -27.04 -8.56
C LEU A 396 6.81 -27.01 -9.93
N ARG A 397 5.51 -26.67 -9.91
CA ARG A 397 4.64 -26.67 -11.09
C ARG A 397 3.32 -26.00 -10.76
N VAL A 398 2.70 -25.40 -11.77
CA VAL A 398 1.42 -24.71 -11.65
C VAL A 398 0.51 -25.20 -12.76
N SER A 399 -0.70 -25.66 -12.39
CA SER A 399 -1.80 -25.86 -13.32
C SER A 399 -2.75 -24.68 -13.24
N ARG A 400 -3.40 -24.36 -14.36
CA ARG A 400 -4.35 -23.25 -14.47
C ARG A 400 -5.64 -23.71 -15.14
N ALA A 401 -6.76 -23.16 -14.69
CA ALA A 401 -8.04 -23.25 -15.38
C ALA A 401 -8.65 -21.85 -15.54
N ASP A 402 -9.24 -21.63 -16.71
CA ASP A 402 -9.85 -20.38 -17.15
C ASP A 402 -11.19 -20.68 -17.80
N GLY A 403 -12.17 -19.79 -17.65
CA GLY A 403 -13.42 -19.89 -18.39
C GLY A 403 -14.61 -19.24 -17.69
N PRO A 404 -15.73 -19.04 -18.41
CA PRO A 404 -16.90 -18.32 -17.92
C PRO A 404 -17.83 -19.19 -17.06
N GLY A 405 -17.30 -20.11 -16.25
CA GLY A 405 -18.12 -21.07 -15.50
C GLY A 405 -17.34 -21.76 -14.39
N ALA A 406 -17.77 -22.99 -14.04
CA ALA A 406 -17.05 -23.79 -13.07
C ALA A 406 -15.61 -24.06 -13.54
N LEU A 407 -14.65 -23.75 -12.68
CA LEU A 407 -13.24 -23.94 -12.92
C LEU A 407 -12.78 -25.22 -12.24
N SER A 408 -11.90 -25.98 -12.88
CA SER A 408 -11.29 -27.14 -12.26
C SER A 408 -9.87 -27.34 -12.77
N ALA A 409 -8.92 -27.44 -11.83
CA ALA A 409 -7.51 -27.64 -12.12
C ALA A 409 -6.91 -28.61 -11.10
N LYS A 410 -5.94 -29.40 -11.55
CA LYS A 410 -5.23 -30.34 -10.68
C LYS A 410 -3.75 -30.29 -10.90
N VAL A 411 -3.02 -30.71 -9.88
CA VAL A 411 -1.57 -30.84 -9.94
C VAL A 411 -1.18 -32.17 -9.32
N ALA A 412 -0.19 -32.85 -9.90
CA ALA A 412 0.49 -33.92 -9.17
C ALA A 412 1.04 -33.32 -7.86
N ALA A 413 1.01 -34.04 -6.74
CA ALA A 413 1.39 -33.48 -5.44
C ALA A 413 2.36 -34.37 -4.64
N ALA A 414 2.82 -35.49 -5.20
CA ALA A 414 3.56 -36.51 -4.47
C ALA A 414 4.93 -36.05 -3.94
N ASP A 415 5.58 -35.12 -4.64
CA ASP A 415 6.88 -34.53 -4.30
C ASP A 415 6.74 -33.12 -3.67
N ALA A 416 5.52 -32.65 -3.46
CA ALA A 416 5.23 -31.33 -2.91
C ALA A 416 5.10 -31.40 -1.39
N THR A 417 5.60 -30.40 -0.66
CA THR A 417 5.28 -30.26 0.77
C THR A 417 3.86 -29.74 0.95
N HIS A 418 3.44 -28.84 0.06
CA HIS A 418 2.13 -28.22 0.07
C HIS A 418 1.60 -28.02 -1.36
N VAL A 419 0.29 -27.82 -1.49
CA VAL A 419 -0.34 -27.30 -2.70
C VAL A 419 -1.00 -25.96 -2.37
N VAL A 420 -0.64 -24.91 -3.10
CA VAL A 420 -1.25 -23.58 -3.00
C VAL A 420 -2.29 -23.44 -4.11
N VAL A 421 -3.52 -23.10 -3.73
CA VAL A 421 -4.64 -22.87 -4.64
C VAL A 421 -4.95 -21.39 -4.64
N ALA A 422 -4.85 -20.73 -5.80
CA ALA A 422 -5.17 -19.33 -5.96
C ALA A 422 -6.44 -19.17 -6.80
N LEU A 423 -7.41 -18.44 -6.27
CA LEU A 423 -8.54 -17.92 -7.04
C LEU A 423 -8.27 -16.45 -7.35
N VAL A 424 -8.35 -16.08 -8.62
CA VAL A 424 -7.99 -14.74 -9.11
C VAL A 424 -9.16 -14.16 -9.91
N ASP A 425 -9.52 -12.92 -9.59
CA ASP A 425 -10.39 -12.08 -10.41
C ASP A 425 -9.55 -10.90 -10.91
N GLY A 426 -9.15 -10.95 -12.18
CA GLY A 426 -8.27 -9.95 -12.78
C GLY A 426 -9.04 -8.75 -13.35
N ARG A 427 -10.36 -8.66 -13.18
CA ARG A 427 -11.11 -7.48 -13.64
C ARG A 427 -10.73 -6.27 -12.80
N HIS A 428 -10.50 -5.13 -13.44
CA HIS A 428 -10.27 -3.87 -12.74
C HIS A 428 -11.55 -3.07 -12.48
N GLU A 429 -12.72 -3.61 -12.82
CA GLU A 429 -14.03 -2.95 -12.69
C GLU A 429 -15.13 -3.94 -12.30
N GLY A 430 -16.18 -3.40 -11.66
CA GLY A 430 -17.35 -4.14 -11.22
C GLY A 430 -17.36 -4.45 -9.72
N VAL A 431 -18.26 -5.33 -9.32
CA VAL A 431 -18.41 -5.77 -7.93
C VAL A 431 -17.76 -7.14 -7.71
N GLY A 432 -17.46 -7.43 -6.45
CA GLY A 432 -16.97 -8.74 -6.04
C GLY A 432 -18.04 -9.82 -6.16
N ARG A 433 -17.60 -11.04 -6.46
CA ARG A 433 -18.42 -12.21 -6.78
C ARG A 433 -18.23 -13.31 -5.75
N TYR A 434 -19.20 -14.22 -5.65
CA TYR A 434 -19.16 -15.34 -4.72
C TYR A 434 -19.15 -16.69 -5.45
N GLY A 435 -18.64 -17.72 -4.78
CA GLY A 435 -18.71 -19.10 -5.25
C GLY A 435 -18.18 -20.08 -4.22
N ALA A 436 -18.35 -21.37 -4.53
CA ALA A 436 -17.90 -22.46 -3.69
C ALA A 436 -16.54 -22.97 -4.17
N LEU A 437 -15.57 -23.13 -3.26
CA LEU A 437 -14.28 -23.76 -3.52
C LEU A 437 -14.23 -25.15 -2.90
N CYS A 438 -13.81 -26.15 -3.66
CA CYS A 438 -13.76 -27.54 -3.24
C CYS A 438 -12.38 -28.12 -3.54
N LEU A 439 -11.77 -28.73 -2.53
CA LEU A 439 -10.40 -29.24 -2.57
C LEU A 439 -10.40 -30.73 -2.20
N THR A 440 -9.75 -31.58 -3.00
CA THR A 440 -9.65 -33.02 -2.73
C THR A 440 -8.31 -33.61 -3.18
N ALA A 441 -7.95 -34.76 -2.60
CA ALA A 441 -6.85 -35.63 -3.04
C ALA A 441 -7.34 -36.86 -3.82
N GLU A 442 -8.65 -36.97 -4.07
CA GLU A 442 -9.25 -38.13 -4.76
C GLU A 442 -9.32 -37.95 -6.28
N ALA A 443 -9.11 -39.06 -7.00
CA ALA A 443 -9.15 -39.11 -8.47
C ALA A 443 -10.56 -38.94 -9.07
N SER A 444 -11.60 -39.14 -8.27
CA SER A 444 -13.02 -39.04 -8.65
C SER A 444 -13.49 -37.62 -8.97
N GLY A 445 -12.67 -36.60 -8.68
CA GLY A 445 -13.07 -35.21 -8.80
C GLY A 445 -13.40 -34.58 -7.44
N ALA A 446 -13.35 -33.24 -7.33
CA ALA A 446 -13.85 -32.48 -6.19
C ALA A 446 -15.26 -32.01 -6.55
N PRO A 447 -16.32 -32.78 -6.28
CA PRO A 447 -17.65 -32.24 -6.45
C PRO A 447 -17.85 -31.13 -5.42
N CYS A 448 -18.18 -29.92 -5.88
CA CYS A 448 -18.86 -28.98 -5.02
C CYS A 448 -20.28 -29.50 -4.82
N VAL A 449 -20.44 -30.37 -3.83
CA VAL A 449 -21.77 -30.89 -3.49
C VAL A 449 -22.58 -29.70 -3.01
N GLY A 450 -23.69 -29.42 -3.69
CA GLY A 450 -24.51 -28.23 -3.47
C GLY A 450 -24.91 -28.08 -2.02
N SER A 451 -24.25 -27.17 -1.30
CA SER A 451 -24.63 -26.76 0.04
C SER A 451 -25.87 -25.87 -0.09
N THR A 452 -27.04 -26.48 0.00
CA THR A 452 -28.26 -25.72 0.30
C THR A 452 -28.13 -25.32 1.78
N PRO A 453 -28.17 -24.03 2.16
CA PRO A 453 -28.27 -23.68 3.57
C PRO A 453 -29.54 -24.31 4.12
N GLU A 454 -29.41 -25.15 5.14
CA GLU A 454 -30.58 -25.63 5.88
C GLU A 454 -31.24 -24.38 6.49
N PRO A 455 -32.54 -24.10 6.22
CA PRO A 455 -33.18 -22.97 6.84
C PRO A 455 -33.16 -23.18 8.34
N GLU A 456 -32.54 -22.26 9.09
CA GLU A 456 -32.64 -22.22 10.55
C GLU A 456 -34.13 -22.26 10.90
N THR A 457 -34.53 -23.34 11.58
CA THR A 457 -35.89 -23.49 12.07
C THR A 457 -36.07 -22.47 13.18
N PRO A 458 -37.01 -21.51 13.07
CA PRO A 458 -37.31 -20.65 14.20
C PRO A 458 -37.84 -21.52 15.35
N PRO A 459 -37.43 -21.29 16.61
CA PRO A 459 -37.89 -22.09 17.72
C PRO A 459 -39.42 -22.01 17.81
N SER A 460 -40.04 -23.18 17.90
CA SER A 460 -41.49 -23.35 17.95
C SER A 460 -42.06 -22.78 19.24
N ASP A 461 -42.91 -21.77 19.11
CA ASP A 461 -43.90 -21.39 20.12
C ASP A 461 -44.97 -22.50 20.22
N ALA A 462 -44.96 -23.26 21.32
CA ALA A 462 -46.16 -23.83 21.93
C ALA A 462 -45.80 -24.60 23.23
N GLY A 463 -46.09 -23.98 24.37
CA GLY A 463 -45.96 -24.62 25.68
C GLY A 463 -46.54 -23.77 26.80
N GLY A 464 -47.80 -23.36 26.67
CA GLY A 464 -48.54 -22.76 27.77
C GLY A 464 -49.16 -23.82 28.68
N CYS A 465 -49.10 -23.61 30.01
CA CYS A 465 -50.24 -23.72 30.93
C CYS A 465 -49.82 -23.48 32.39
N GLY A 466 -50.61 -22.68 33.12
CA GLY A 466 -50.78 -22.83 34.58
C GLY A 466 -50.61 -21.56 35.40
N ALA A 467 -51.70 -20.85 35.67
CA ALA A 467 -51.77 -19.84 36.72
C ALA A 467 -52.21 -20.47 38.06
N ALA A 468 -51.58 -20.08 39.17
CA ALA A 468 -52.19 -19.91 40.50
C ALA A 468 -51.23 -19.17 41.47
N PRO A 469 -51.73 -18.50 42.52
CA PRO A 469 -51.13 -17.28 43.08
C PRO A 469 -50.57 -17.42 44.51
N GLY A 470 -49.78 -16.42 44.93
CA GLY A 470 -49.67 -16.01 46.34
C GLY A 470 -48.24 -15.91 46.89
N GLY A 471 -47.97 -14.84 47.66
CA GLY A 471 -46.90 -14.85 48.67
C GLY A 471 -45.87 -13.73 48.60
N THR A 472 -46.20 -12.62 49.27
CA THR A 472 -45.35 -11.59 49.90
C THR A 472 -43.82 -11.77 49.94
N GLY A 473 -43.10 -10.68 49.65
CA GLY A 473 -41.83 -10.36 50.30
C GLY A 473 -40.73 -9.83 49.38
N GLY A 474 -40.73 -8.53 49.09
CA GLY A 474 -39.64 -7.88 48.35
C GLY A 474 -39.44 -6.45 48.82
N ALA A 475 -38.44 -6.24 49.67
CA ALA A 475 -38.01 -4.94 50.15
C ALA A 475 -37.16 -4.22 49.07
N ALA A 476 -37.51 -2.94 48.85
CA ALA A 476 -36.71 -1.76 48.50
C ALA A 476 -35.38 -1.95 47.72
N TRP A 477 -35.11 -1.20 46.64
CA TRP A 477 -34.73 0.22 46.71
C TRP A 477 -34.71 0.86 45.30
N LEU A 478 -34.95 2.17 45.33
CA LEU A 478 -35.28 3.10 44.26
C LEU A 478 -34.10 3.57 43.39
N PHE A 479 -34.38 3.84 42.11
CA PHE A 479 -33.77 4.98 41.40
C PHE A 479 -34.87 6.01 41.09
N GLY A 480 -34.73 7.20 41.67
CA GLY A 480 -35.66 8.32 41.53
C GLY A 480 -35.27 9.24 40.37
N LEU A 481 -36.22 9.45 39.47
CA LEU A 481 -36.31 10.57 38.54
C LEU A 481 -37.21 11.64 39.18
N LEU A 482 -36.84 12.92 39.12
CA LEU A 482 -37.78 14.02 39.37
C LEU A 482 -37.46 15.26 38.53
N LEU A 483 -38.47 15.67 37.77
CA LEU A 483 -38.69 16.95 37.13
C LEU A 483 -39.03 18.05 38.16
N VAL A 484 -38.89 19.33 37.80
CA VAL A 484 -39.99 20.33 37.63
C VAL A 484 -39.53 21.82 37.75
N ALA A 485 -39.88 22.59 36.70
CA ALA A 485 -40.35 24.00 36.56
C ALA A 485 -39.78 25.27 37.27
N ARG A 486 -39.39 26.23 36.40
CA ARG A 486 -39.72 27.69 36.21
C ARG A 486 -39.90 28.76 37.35
N TRP A 487 -39.18 29.89 37.13
CA TRP A 487 -39.48 31.36 37.31
C TRP A 487 -39.63 31.94 38.74
N ALA A 488 -39.23 33.17 39.15
CA ALA A 488 -38.65 34.41 38.59
C ALA A 488 -37.94 35.19 39.76
N SER A 489 -36.98 36.13 39.64
CA SER A 489 -37.17 37.54 39.22
C SER A 489 -35.95 38.44 39.62
N ARG A 490 -35.64 39.45 38.77
CA ARG A 490 -35.00 40.81 38.98
C ARG A 490 -33.58 40.90 39.62
N THR A 491 -32.60 41.70 39.15
CA THR A 491 -32.55 43.12 38.70
C THR A 491 -31.29 43.48 37.85
N TRP A 492 -31.47 44.34 36.81
CA TRP A 492 -30.70 45.54 36.33
C TRP A 492 -29.13 45.61 36.44
N VAL A 493 -28.29 46.05 35.48
CA VAL A 493 -28.21 47.29 34.63
C VAL A 493 -27.24 47.06 33.43
N GLY A 494 -27.62 47.36 32.18
CA GLY A 494 -27.00 48.41 31.30
C GLY A 494 -26.25 47.76 30.13
N GLY A 495 -26.23 48.20 28.86
CA GLY A 495 -26.75 49.36 28.13
C GLY A 495 -26.13 49.35 26.70
N GLY A 496 -26.92 49.63 25.64
CA GLY A 496 -26.55 50.03 24.25
C GLY A 496 -25.78 48.99 23.38
N VAL A 497 -26.20 48.52 22.19
CA VAL A 497 -26.62 49.19 20.92
C VAL A 497 -25.50 50.10 20.40
N SER A 498 -24.93 49.96 19.20
CA SER A 498 -25.57 49.83 17.88
C SER A 498 -24.65 49.25 16.80
N SER A 499 -25.28 48.55 15.87
CA SER A 499 -24.87 48.29 14.49
C SER A 499 -24.71 49.57 13.65
N VAL A 500 -23.77 49.55 12.70
CA VAL A 500 -24.05 49.56 11.24
C VAL A 500 -23.10 48.56 10.59
#